data_AF-A0A1G2QFT1-F1
#
_entry.id   AF-A0A1G2QFT1-F1
#
_cell.length_a   1.000
_cell.length_b   1.000
_cell.length_c   1.000
_cell.angle_alpha   90.00
_cell.angle_beta   90.00
_cell.angle_gamma   90.00
#
_symmetry.space_group_name_H-M   'P 1'
#
loop_
_entity.id
_entity.type
_entity.pdbx_description
1 polymer ?
#
loop_
_entity_poly.entity_id
_entity_poly.type
_entity_poly.pdbx_seq_one_letter_code
_entity_poly.pdbx_strand_id
1 'polypeptide(L)'
;MENFPNRESKSSPIEVPATLIKLIQEKGLGDAEVLTAINGWTVIQEQVVLSLPRPEPEIRFTMARVELYLAAGDREGALECLEDARCQADQEGCSDLYQKIMDLLDNLERSESHEM
;
A
#
# COMPACT_ATOMS: atom_id res chain seq x y z
N MET A 1 -14.16 -11.72 -38.14
CA MET A 1 -13.27 -10.76 -37.47
C MET A 1 -13.73 -10.69 -36.04
N GLU A 2 -13.00 -11.37 -35.17
CA GLU A 2 -13.34 -11.50 -33.76
C GLU A 2 -13.07 -10.17 -33.05
N ASN A 3 -14.13 -9.62 -32.46
CA ASN A 3 -14.04 -8.52 -31.50
C ASN A 3 -13.27 -9.04 -30.29
N PHE A 4 -12.11 -8.47 -29.98
CA PHE A 4 -11.48 -8.62 -28.67
C PHE A 4 -12.07 -7.55 -27.75
N PRO A 5 -12.96 -7.88 -26.79
CA PRO A 5 -13.35 -6.89 -25.82
C PRO A 5 -12.30 -6.85 -24.72
N ASN A 6 -11.87 -5.62 -24.46
CA ASN A 6 -11.59 -5.11 -23.14
C ASN A 6 -10.39 -5.72 -22.41
N ARG A 7 -9.28 -5.00 -22.50
CA ARG A 7 -8.14 -5.06 -21.59
C ARG A 7 -8.69 -4.88 -20.18
N GLU A 8 -8.93 -6.00 -19.48
CA GLU A 8 -9.28 -5.99 -18.07
C GLU A 8 -8.23 -5.13 -17.36
N SER A 9 -8.67 -3.99 -16.84
CA SER A 9 -7.96 -3.30 -15.78
C SER A 9 -7.86 -4.30 -14.65
N LYS A 10 -6.77 -5.09 -14.63
CA LYS A 10 -6.44 -5.99 -13.54
C LYS A 10 -6.20 -5.08 -12.33
N SER A 11 -7.24 -4.79 -11.56
CA SER A 11 -7.10 -4.31 -10.19
C SER A 11 -6.09 -5.23 -9.52
N SER A 12 -5.05 -4.65 -8.92
CA SER A 12 -4.06 -5.47 -8.24
C SER A 12 -4.78 -6.18 -7.10
N PRO A 13 -4.53 -7.47 -6.85
CA PRO A 13 -5.27 -8.21 -5.81
C PRO A 13 -5.01 -7.67 -4.38
N ILE A 14 -4.06 -6.75 -4.26
CA ILE A 14 -3.58 -6.14 -3.04
C ILE A 14 -3.94 -4.66 -3.08
N GLU A 15 -5.10 -4.33 -2.51
CA GLU A 15 -5.64 -2.98 -2.43
C GLU A 15 -6.30 -2.79 -1.05
N VAL A 16 -6.18 -1.59 -0.48
CA VAL A 16 -6.89 -1.26 0.76
C VAL A 16 -8.34 -0.89 0.43
N PRO A 17 -9.34 -1.54 1.05
CA PRO A 17 -10.73 -1.16 0.84
C PRO A 17 -10.98 0.29 1.24
N ALA A 18 -11.65 1.07 0.39
CA ALA A 18 -12.02 2.45 0.70
C ALA A 18 -12.88 2.57 1.98
N THR A 19 -13.62 1.52 2.34
CA THR A 19 -14.36 1.44 3.61
C THR A 19 -13.44 1.39 4.82
N LEU A 20 -12.29 0.71 4.72
CA LEU A 20 -11.29 0.66 5.79
C LEU A 20 -10.60 2.01 5.95
N ILE A 21 -10.25 2.68 4.85
CA ILE A 21 -9.69 4.04 4.88
C ILE A 21 -10.64 5.01 5.59
N LYS A 22 -11.92 5.01 5.23
CA LYS A 22 -12.93 5.86 5.90
C LYS A 22 -13.05 5.55 7.38
N LEU A 23 -13.08 4.27 7.75
CA LEU A 23 -13.18 3.85 9.14
C LEU A 23 -11.99 4.37 9.97
N ILE A 24 -10.77 4.30 9.43
CA ILE A 24 -9.57 4.84 10.06
C ILE A 24 -9.68 6.36 10.21
N GLN A 25 -10.11 7.08 9.18
CA GLN A 25 -10.24 8.54 9.21
C GLN A 25 -11.31 9.02 10.21
N GLU A 26 -12.39 8.25 10.39
CA GLU A 26 -13.50 8.60 11.28
C GLU A 26 -13.22 8.29 12.74
N LYS A 27 -12.52 7.19 13.03
CA LYS A 27 -12.36 6.66 14.40
C LYS A 27 -10.93 6.67 14.93
N GLY A 28 -9.93 6.74 14.04
CA GLY A 28 -8.51 6.65 14.36
C GLY A 28 -8.05 5.24 14.71
N LEU A 29 -6.72 5.04 14.76
CA LEU A 29 -6.10 3.73 15.03
C LEU A 29 -6.30 3.21 16.47
N GLY A 30 -6.74 4.06 17.41
CA GLY A 30 -7.01 3.65 18.78
C GLY A 30 -8.35 2.92 18.97
N ASP A 31 -9.21 2.93 17.95
CA ASP A 31 -10.52 2.31 18.02
C ASP A 31 -10.43 0.79 17.78
N ALA A 32 -11.12 0.00 18.62
CA ALA A 32 -11.06 -1.46 18.56
C ALA A 32 -11.66 -2.03 17.26
N GLU A 33 -12.65 -1.36 16.67
CA GLU A 33 -13.23 -1.75 15.38
C GLU A 33 -12.23 -1.52 14.24
N VAL A 34 -11.52 -0.39 14.27
CA VAL A 34 -10.44 -0.10 13.31
C VAL A 34 -9.35 -1.16 13.40
N LEU A 35 -8.86 -1.46 14.61
CA LEU A 35 -7.83 -2.49 14.81
C LEU A 35 -8.28 -3.87 14.33
N THR A 36 -9.53 -4.23 14.59
CA THR A 36 -10.12 -5.50 14.11
C THR A 36 -10.19 -5.54 12.58
N ALA A 37 -10.60 -4.44 11.95
CA ALA A 37 -10.73 -4.34 10.50
C ALA A 37 -9.36 -4.36 9.80
N ILE A 38 -8.36 -3.64 10.32
CA ILE A 38 -6.97 -3.68 9.83
C ILE A 38 -6.43 -5.09 9.96
N ASN A 39 -6.56 -5.72 11.12
CA ASN A 39 -6.07 -7.09 11.32
C ASN A 39 -6.75 -8.10 10.38
N GLY A 40 -8.07 -7.99 10.20
CA GLY A 40 -8.81 -8.84 9.26
C GLY A 40 -8.34 -8.67 7.81
N TRP A 41 -8.13 -7.42 7.37
CA TRP A 41 -7.58 -7.13 6.06
C TRP A 41 -6.15 -7.68 5.90
N THR A 42 -5.27 -7.44 6.87
CA THR A 42 -3.87 -7.92 6.87
C THR A 42 -3.82 -9.44 6.71
N VAL A 43 -4.56 -10.19 7.53
CA VAL A 43 -4.57 -11.66 7.46
C VAL A 43 -5.01 -12.16 6.08
N ILE A 44 -6.04 -11.54 5.49
CA ILE A 44 -6.53 -11.92 4.16
C ILE A 44 -5.45 -11.62 3.10
N GLN A 45 -4.82 -10.45 3.16
CA GLN A 45 -3.81 -10.05 2.20
C GLN A 45 -2.54 -10.88 2.31
N GLU A 46 -2.11 -11.26 3.51
CA GLU A 46 -0.98 -12.18 3.69
C GLU A 46 -1.22 -13.51 2.99
N GLN A 47 -2.44 -14.08 3.07
CA GLN A 47 -2.77 -15.31 2.33
C GLN A 47 -2.72 -15.10 0.82
N VAL A 48 -3.16 -13.94 0.32
CA VAL A 48 -3.07 -13.59 -1.10
C VAL A 48 -1.61 -13.49 -1.53
N VAL A 49 -0.78 -12.75 -0.79
CA VAL A 49 0.65 -12.58 -1.06
C VAL A 49 1.37 -13.92 -1.10
N LEU A 50 1.11 -14.81 -0.13
CA LEU A 50 1.70 -16.15 -0.07
C LEU A 50 1.28 -17.05 -1.25
N SER A 51 0.13 -16.77 -1.87
CA SER A 51 -0.37 -17.54 -3.02
C SER A 51 0.21 -17.07 -4.38
N LEU A 52 0.89 -15.92 -4.40
CA LEU A 52 1.39 -15.28 -5.61
C LEU A 52 2.91 -15.42 -5.76
N PRO A 53 3.46 -15.40 -6.99
CA PRO A 53 4.89 -15.45 -7.21
C PRO A 53 5.60 -14.22 -6.63
N ARG A 54 6.58 -14.47 -5.76
CA ARG A 54 7.49 -13.45 -5.22
C ARG A 54 8.36 -12.85 -6.34
N PRO A 55 8.85 -11.60 -6.18
CA PRO A 55 8.78 -10.74 -4.98
C PRO A 55 7.71 -9.63 -5.06
N GLU A 56 7.14 -9.37 -6.25
CA GLU A 56 6.24 -8.21 -6.45
C GLU A 56 5.04 -8.12 -5.49
N PRO A 57 4.32 -9.22 -5.17
CA PRO A 57 3.17 -9.15 -4.26
C PRO A 57 3.56 -8.67 -2.85
N GLU A 58 4.74 -9.03 -2.36
CA GLU A 58 5.21 -8.59 -1.04
C GLU A 58 5.49 -7.09 -1.03
N ILE A 59 6.20 -6.60 -2.05
CA ILE A 59 6.50 -5.18 -2.20
C ILE A 59 5.20 -4.37 -2.30
N ARG A 60 4.25 -4.84 -3.11
CA ARG A 60 2.93 -4.21 -3.26
C ARG A 60 2.11 -4.21 -1.97
N PHE A 61 2.22 -5.27 -1.16
CA PHE A 61 1.57 -5.32 0.13
C PHE A 61 2.15 -4.32 1.12
N THR A 62 3.48 -4.18 1.16
CA THR A 62 4.14 -3.13 1.95
C THR A 62 3.70 -1.74 1.47
N MET A 63 3.64 -1.51 0.15
CA MET A 63 3.11 -0.25 -0.41
C MET A 63 1.64 -0.01 -0.03
N ALA A 64 0.79 -1.02 -0.02
CA ALA A 64 -0.62 -0.86 0.36
C ALA A 64 -0.78 -0.47 1.84
N ARG A 65 0.13 -0.92 2.72
CA ARG A 65 0.11 -0.50 4.14
C ARG A 65 0.34 1.00 4.31
N VAL A 66 1.06 1.64 3.39
CA VAL A 66 1.27 3.10 3.38
C VAL A 66 -0.07 3.83 3.41
N GLU A 67 -1.09 3.36 2.69
CA GLU A 67 -2.41 3.97 2.66
C GLU A 67 -3.11 3.93 4.03
N LEU A 68 -2.89 2.86 4.81
CA LEU A 68 -3.43 2.75 6.17
C LEU A 68 -2.78 3.77 7.12
N TYR A 69 -1.46 3.91 7.04
CA TYR A 69 -0.69 4.87 7.83
C TYR A 69 -1.06 6.31 7.47
N LEU A 70 -1.16 6.63 6.18
CA LEU A 70 -1.61 7.94 5.71
C LEU A 70 -3.05 8.25 6.14
N ALA A 71 -3.96 7.28 6.06
CA ALA A 71 -5.34 7.44 6.54
C ALA A 71 -5.42 7.74 8.04
N ALA A 72 -4.46 7.23 8.81
CA ALA A 72 -4.33 7.48 10.24
C ALA A 72 -3.64 8.80 10.59
N GLY A 73 -3.09 9.51 9.59
CA GLY A 73 -2.21 10.66 9.84
C GLY A 73 -0.82 10.27 10.36
N ASP A 74 -0.47 8.97 10.32
CA ASP A 74 0.84 8.46 10.72
C ASP A 74 1.80 8.51 9.53
N ARG A 75 2.36 9.70 9.31
CA ARG A 75 3.30 9.94 8.22
C ARG A 75 4.63 9.21 8.41
N GLU A 76 5.11 9.11 9.66
CA GLU A 76 6.38 8.42 9.97
C GLU A 76 6.27 6.94 9.62
N GLY A 77 5.20 6.26 10.06
CA GLY A 77 4.94 4.87 9.68
C GLY A 77 4.75 4.66 8.17
N ALA A 78 4.18 5.64 7.48
CA ALA A 78 4.06 5.62 6.01
C ALA A 78 5.44 5.69 5.32
N LEU A 79 6.35 6.54 5.81
CA LEU A 79 7.72 6.67 5.30
C LEU A 79 8.53 5.40 5.55
N GLU A 80 8.50 4.85 6.77
CA GLU A 80 9.18 3.59 7.11
C GLU A 80 8.73 2.45 6.17
N CYS A 81 7.44 2.33 5.90
CA CYS A 81 6.93 1.32 4.95
C CYS A 81 7.45 1.53 3.52
N LEU A 82 7.53 2.78 3.06
CA LEU A 82 8.07 3.08 1.74
C LEU A 82 9.58 2.79 1.68
N GLU A 83 10.34 3.06 2.73
CA GLU A 83 11.76 2.72 2.82
C GLU A 83 11.99 1.21 2.79
N ASP A 84 11.21 0.44 3.55
CA ASP A 84 11.25 -1.02 3.53
C ASP A 84 10.94 -1.57 2.13
N ALA A 85 9.85 -1.07 1.51
CA ALA A 85 9.48 -1.47 0.15
C ALA A 85 10.56 -1.10 -0.87
N ARG A 86 11.20 0.07 -0.73
CA ARG A 86 12.29 0.53 -1.60
C ARG A 86 13.50 -0.39 -1.50
N CYS A 87 13.91 -0.71 -0.26
CA CYS A 87 15.03 -1.61 0.00
C CYS A 87 14.77 -3.00 -0.61
N GLN A 88 13.57 -3.54 -0.43
CA GLN A 88 13.21 -4.83 -1.02
C GLN A 88 13.19 -4.77 -2.56
N ALA A 89 12.60 -3.73 -3.15
CA ALA A 89 12.54 -3.57 -4.60
C ALA A 89 13.93 -3.45 -5.23
N ASP A 90 14.87 -2.77 -4.58
CA ASP A 90 16.26 -2.66 -5.03
C ASP A 90 16.98 -4.01 -4.97
N GLN A 91 16.88 -4.71 -3.84
CA GLN A 91 17.51 -6.03 -3.63
C GLN A 91 17.02 -7.08 -4.63
N GLU A 92 15.73 -7.03 -4.95
CA GLU A 92 15.07 -8.00 -5.83
C GLU A 92 15.10 -7.59 -7.31
N GLY A 93 15.69 -6.43 -7.65
CA GLY A 93 15.80 -5.94 -9.02
C GLY A 93 14.46 -5.51 -9.65
N CYS A 94 13.48 -5.13 -8.84
CA CYS A 94 12.16 -4.68 -9.30
C CYS A 94 12.14 -3.17 -9.63
N SER A 95 12.86 -2.77 -10.68
CA SER A 95 13.06 -1.35 -11.03
C SER A 95 11.75 -0.55 -11.21
N ASP A 96 10.69 -1.17 -11.76
CA ASP A 96 9.40 -0.52 -11.93
C ASP A 96 8.71 -0.19 -10.61
N LEU A 97 8.82 -1.08 -9.62
CA LEU A 97 8.27 -0.84 -8.28
C LEU A 97 9.15 0.13 -7.50
N TYR A 98 10.48 0.01 -7.63
CA TYR A 98 11.42 0.95 -7.03
C TYR A 98 11.10 2.38 -7.46
N GLN A 99 10.94 2.65 -8.76
CA GLN A 99 10.66 3.99 -9.24
C GLN A 99 9.32 4.53 -8.69
N LYS A 100 8.29 3.70 -8.62
CA LYS A 100 7.00 4.10 -8.03
C LYS A 100 7.13 4.45 -6.55
N ILE A 101 7.92 3.69 -5.81
CA ILE A 101 8.16 3.93 -4.39
C ILE A 101 8.94 5.23 -4.19
N MET A 102 9.95 5.49 -5.03
CA MET A 102 10.69 6.76 -5.03
C MET A 102 9.77 7.95 -5.32
N ASP A 103 8.88 7.84 -6.31
CA ASP A 103 7.92 8.90 -6.61
C ASP A 103 6.97 9.16 -5.42
N LEU A 104 6.58 8.12 -4.68
CA LEU A 104 5.78 8.27 -3.46
C LEU A 104 6.57 8.94 -2.32
N LEU A 105 7.81 8.54 -2.08
CA LEU A 105 8.71 9.17 -1.09
C LEU A 105 8.89 10.67 -1.39
N ASP A 106 9.24 11.00 -2.63
CA ASP A 106 9.37 12.39 -3.10
C ASP A 106 8.10 13.22 -2.84
N ASN A 107 6.93 12.64 -3.10
CA ASN A 107 5.65 13.30 -2.91
C ASN A 107 5.33 13.50 -1.42
N LEU A 108 5.62 12.50 -0.59
CA LEU A 108 5.51 12.66 0.85
C LEU A 108 6.45 13.77 1.30
N GLU A 109 7.76 13.67 1.09
CA GLU A 109 8.75 14.67 1.54
C GLU A 109 8.43 16.11 1.10
N ARG A 110 7.96 16.30 -0.15
CA ARG A 110 7.57 17.64 -0.64
C ARG A 110 6.38 18.25 0.09
N SER A 111 5.43 17.44 0.55
CA SER A 111 4.27 17.96 1.29
C SER A 111 4.65 18.62 2.63
N GLU A 112 5.80 18.30 3.23
CA GLU A 112 6.32 19.02 4.42
C GLU A 112 6.84 20.42 4.11
N SER A 113 7.26 20.68 2.87
CA SER A 113 7.85 21.96 2.49
C SER A 113 6.81 23.08 2.30
N HIS A 114 5.51 22.76 2.37
CA HIS A 114 4.41 23.73 2.19
C HIS A 114 3.61 24.03 3.47
N GLU A 115 3.89 23.34 4.58
CA GLU A 115 3.19 23.54 5.86
C GLU A 115 4.03 24.30 6.92
N MET A 116 5.19 24.85 6.54
CA MET A 116 6.03 25.71 7.38
C MET A 116 5.94 27.19 7.00
#